data_AF-A0ABD5SZ70-F1
#
_entry.id   AF-A0ABD5SZ70-F1
#
_cell.length_a   1.000
_cell.length_b   1.000
_cell.length_c   1.000
_cell.angle_alpha   90.00
_cell.angle_beta   90.00
_cell.angle_gamma   90.00
#
_symmetry.space_group_name_H-M   'P 1'
#
loop_
_entity.id
_entity.type
_entity.pdbx_description
1 polymer ?
#
loop_
_entity_poly.entity_id
_entity_poly.type
_entity_poly.pdbx_seq_one_letter_code
_entity_poly.pdbx_strand_id
1 'polypeptide(L)'
;AFGRGGLGAVLGAKNVKAVTFEEGEFEPTIADEDGLRDLVFGRTQPLMEETETLQQYGTSAAVNPVNEMGKLDHRNNQYEQVDDEKAEAISGERLEAEYVTEDTTCANCAVRCGKHVSVQSEGITDAKIPEFETIFAVSTMQDAHDPEAMIEANDVCDRLGMDTISLGVTVAFARECHERGLLDDEVDATAALEFGDGVVDLAERIARREGIGDRLVEGSFRFAASLAAKEAENYLHGVKGLEFAAHSPRALKGMS
;
A
#
# COMPACT_ATOMS: atom_id res chain seq x y z
N ALA A 1 8.98 -3.44 -1.01
CA ALA A 1 9.78 -2.22 -0.78
C ALA A 1 10.20 -2.11 0.69
N PHE A 2 11.29 -1.41 1.01
CA PHE A 2 11.53 -0.89 2.37
C PHE A 2 10.81 0.46 2.53
N GLY A 3 9.48 0.42 2.46
CA GLY A 3 8.67 1.60 2.15
C GLY A 3 8.46 2.57 3.32
N ARG A 4 8.22 2.05 4.53
CA ARG A 4 7.70 2.86 5.64
C ARG A 4 8.78 3.58 6.45
N GLY A 5 8.41 4.69 7.08
CA GLY A 5 9.27 5.44 8.01
C GLY A 5 10.28 6.39 7.38
N GLY A 6 10.16 6.67 6.07
CA GLY A 6 10.91 7.74 5.42
C GLY A 6 12.38 7.43 5.12
N LEU A 7 12.78 6.16 5.05
CA LEU A 7 14.16 5.78 4.72
C LEU A 7 14.62 6.35 3.36
N GLY A 8 13.75 6.37 2.36
CA GLY A 8 14.02 7.00 1.06
C GLY A 8 14.35 8.49 1.17
N ALA A 9 13.63 9.22 2.03
CA ALA A 9 13.91 10.63 2.28
C ALA A 9 15.27 10.84 2.98
N VAL A 10 15.68 9.92 3.87
CA VAL A 10 17.02 9.96 4.50
C VAL A 10 18.14 9.77 3.47
N LEU A 11 17.99 8.86 2.51
CA LEU A 11 18.94 8.70 1.40
C LEU A 11 18.97 9.95 0.51
N GLY A 12 17.81 10.47 0.14
CA GLY A 12 17.66 11.70 -0.64
C GLY A 12 18.33 12.91 0.03
N ALA A 13 18.14 13.09 1.34
CA ALA A 13 18.79 14.16 2.12
C ALA A 13 20.33 14.05 2.15
N LYS A 14 20.88 12.85 1.87
CA LYS A 14 22.31 12.61 1.74
C LYS A 14 22.80 12.64 0.29
N ASN A 15 21.94 13.01 -0.67
CA ASN A 15 22.20 12.94 -2.10
C ASN A 15 22.62 11.54 -2.59
N VAL A 16 22.12 10.48 -1.95
CA VAL A 16 22.34 9.09 -2.36
C VAL A 16 21.17 8.64 -3.22
N LYS A 17 21.39 8.49 -4.53
CA LYS A 17 20.34 8.06 -5.48
C LYS A 17 20.12 6.55 -5.48
N ALA A 18 21.18 5.78 -5.33
CA ALA A 18 21.15 4.32 -5.35
C ALA A 18 22.35 3.74 -4.60
N VAL A 19 22.21 2.51 -4.14
CA VAL A 19 23.31 1.67 -3.64
C VAL A 19 23.27 0.38 -4.45
N THR A 20 24.39 0.06 -5.09
CA THR A 20 24.52 -1.13 -5.94
C THR A 20 25.42 -2.14 -5.26
N PHE A 21 25.10 -3.42 -5.41
CA PHE A 21 25.89 -4.54 -4.92
C PHE A 21 26.06 -5.54 -6.06
N GLU A 22 27.24 -6.13 -6.15
CA GLU A 22 27.53 -7.23 -7.06
C GLU A 22 27.84 -8.47 -6.22
N GLU A 23 27.60 -9.65 -6.79
CA GLU A 23 27.98 -10.90 -6.15
C GLU A 23 29.50 -10.91 -5.91
N GLY A 24 29.90 -11.19 -4.68
CA GLY A 24 31.30 -11.31 -4.28
C GLY A 24 31.69 -12.76 -4.04
N GLU A 25 32.98 -12.99 -3.83
CA GLU A 25 33.52 -14.33 -3.55
C GLU A 25 33.30 -14.80 -2.10
N PHE A 26 32.64 -13.98 -1.27
CA PHE A 26 32.41 -14.33 0.13
C PHE A 26 31.34 -15.41 0.26
N GLU A 27 31.74 -16.58 0.72
CA GLU A 27 30.83 -17.66 1.10
C GLU A 27 30.70 -17.75 2.62
N PRO A 28 29.47 -17.69 3.18
CA PRO A 28 29.28 -17.87 4.61
C PRO A 28 29.61 -19.30 5.03
N THR A 29 30.41 -19.47 6.09
CA THR A 29 30.67 -20.79 6.67
C THR A 29 29.41 -21.33 7.36
N ILE A 30 28.88 -22.44 6.84
CA ILE A 30 27.72 -23.13 7.42
C ILE A 30 28.22 -24.11 8.48
N ALA A 31 27.69 -24.01 9.70
CA ALA A 31 28.14 -24.83 10.84
C ALA A 31 27.73 -26.30 10.73
N ASP A 32 26.54 -26.58 10.16
CA ASP A 32 25.99 -27.91 9.94
C ASP A 32 25.24 -27.92 8.60
N GLU A 33 25.95 -28.29 7.54
CA GLU A 33 25.43 -28.24 6.17
C GLU A 33 24.31 -29.26 5.95
N ASP A 34 24.49 -30.49 6.42
CA ASP A 34 23.49 -31.56 6.31
C ASP A 34 22.23 -31.20 7.12
N GLY A 35 22.39 -30.73 8.36
CA GLY A 35 21.26 -30.32 9.19
C GLY A 35 20.48 -29.13 8.62
N LEU A 36 21.16 -28.13 8.04
CA LEU A 36 20.49 -27.03 7.35
C LEU A 36 19.74 -27.53 6.11
N ARG A 37 20.38 -28.41 5.33
CA ARG A 37 19.79 -28.99 4.13
C ARG A 37 18.51 -29.75 4.44
N ASP A 38 18.56 -30.63 5.44
CA ASP A 38 17.40 -31.42 5.89
C ASP A 38 16.27 -30.52 6.40
N LEU A 39 16.60 -29.46 7.15
CA LEU A 39 15.61 -28.50 7.63
C LEU A 39 14.93 -27.76 6.48
N VAL A 40 15.71 -27.24 5.52
CA VAL A 40 15.16 -26.48 4.38
C VAL A 40 14.24 -27.39 3.57
N PHE A 41 14.74 -28.53 3.08
CA PHE A 41 13.94 -29.41 2.22
C PHE A 41 12.77 -30.06 2.97
N GLY A 42 12.92 -30.35 4.26
CA GLY A 42 11.83 -30.86 5.11
C GLY A 42 10.72 -29.84 5.39
N ARG A 43 10.98 -28.54 5.19
CA ARG A 43 10.01 -27.46 5.41
C ARG A 43 9.47 -26.85 4.12
N THR A 44 10.16 -26.99 2.99
CA THR A 44 9.74 -26.39 1.71
C THR A 44 8.36 -26.84 1.28
N GLN A 45 8.10 -28.16 1.25
CA GLN A 45 6.80 -28.66 0.79
C GLN A 45 5.65 -28.24 1.70
N PRO A 46 5.71 -28.43 3.04
CA PRO A 46 4.66 -27.93 3.93
C PRO A 46 4.41 -26.43 3.79
N LEU A 47 5.48 -25.63 3.64
CA LEU A 47 5.35 -24.19 3.43
C LEU A 47 4.56 -23.88 2.15
N MET A 48 4.88 -24.55 1.04
CA MET A 48 4.16 -24.34 -0.22
C MET A 48 2.69 -24.78 -0.12
N GLU A 49 2.39 -25.86 0.59
CA GLU A 49 1.01 -26.31 0.81
C GLU A 49 0.22 -25.31 1.66
N GLU A 50 0.83 -24.75 2.70
CA GLU A 50 0.19 -23.78 3.60
C GLU A 50 0.07 -22.37 2.99
N THR A 51 0.77 -22.06 1.91
CA THR A 51 0.75 -20.75 1.24
C THR A 51 0.21 -20.82 -0.19
N GLU A 52 -0.66 -21.78 -0.51
CA GLU A 52 -1.24 -21.93 -1.86
C GLU A 52 -1.98 -20.66 -2.30
N THR A 53 -2.79 -20.06 -1.43
CA THR A 53 -3.51 -18.82 -1.73
C THR A 53 -2.56 -17.66 -2.08
N LEU A 54 -1.44 -17.54 -1.38
CA LEU A 54 -0.43 -16.51 -1.65
C LEU A 54 0.29 -16.75 -2.98
N GLN A 55 0.56 -18.01 -3.32
CA GLN A 55 1.11 -18.37 -4.64
C GLN A 55 0.15 -17.98 -5.75
N GLN A 56 -1.14 -18.25 -5.56
CA GLN A 56 -2.13 -18.07 -6.61
C GLN A 56 -2.54 -16.61 -6.81
N TYR A 57 -2.63 -15.80 -5.75
CA TYR A 57 -3.25 -14.47 -5.81
C TYR A 57 -2.40 -13.36 -5.18
N GLY A 58 -1.20 -13.68 -4.69
CA GLY A 58 -0.41 -12.75 -3.88
C GLY A 58 -1.11 -12.39 -2.56
N THR A 59 -0.71 -11.29 -1.93
CA THR A 59 -1.39 -10.85 -0.70
C THR A 59 -2.77 -10.27 -0.98
N SER A 60 -3.04 -9.81 -2.20
CA SER A 60 -4.32 -9.27 -2.68
C SER A 60 -5.50 -10.23 -2.46
N ALA A 61 -5.23 -11.54 -2.30
CA ALA A 61 -6.20 -12.55 -1.88
C ALA A 61 -6.93 -12.22 -0.56
N ALA A 62 -6.37 -11.32 0.26
CA ALA A 62 -6.97 -10.94 1.53
C ALA A 62 -8.20 -10.04 1.39
N VAL A 63 -8.42 -9.36 0.25
CA VAL A 63 -9.50 -8.38 0.06
C VAL A 63 -10.87 -8.95 0.44
N ASN A 64 -11.31 -10.00 -0.27
CA ASN A 64 -12.61 -10.62 -0.08
C ASN A 64 -12.83 -11.17 1.34
N PRO A 65 -11.94 -12.03 1.91
CA PRO A 65 -12.15 -12.57 3.24
C PRO A 65 -12.08 -11.48 4.34
N VAL A 66 -11.25 -10.45 4.18
CA VAL A 66 -11.21 -9.33 5.13
C VAL A 66 -12.50 -8.50 5.05
N ASN A 67 -13.06 -8.30 3.85
CA ASN A 67 -14.35 -7.64 3.67
C ASN A 67 -15.50 -8.43 4.30
N GLU A 68 -15.59 -9.73 4.03
CA GLU A 68 -16.63 -10.62 4.56
C GLU A 68 -16.63 -10.64 6.11
N MET A 69 -15.46 -10.54 6.71
CA MET A 69 -15.31 -10.46 8.17
C MET A 69 -15.66 -9.09 8.76
N GLY A 70 -15.99 -8.08 7.95
CA GLY A 70 -16.23 -6.70 8.39
C GLY A 70 -14.97 -6.05 8.97
N LYS A 71 -13.84 -6.22 8.27
CA LYS A 71 -12.51 -5.74 8.70
C LYS A 71 -11.79 -4.91 7.65
N LEU A 72 -12.42 -4.65 6.50
CA LEU A 72 -11.84 -3.91 5.39
C LEU A 72 -12.19 -2.43 5.55
N ASP A 73 -11.29 -1.70 6.22
CA ASP A 73 -11.50 -0.29 6.46
C ASP A 73 -11.67 0.51 5.14
N HIS A 74 -12.61 1.44 5.14
CA HIS A 74 -13.07 2.20 3.99
C HIS A 74 -13.34 3.67 4.36
N ARG A 75 -13.03 4.60 3.43
CA ARG A 75 -13.14 6.06 3.60
C ARG A 75 -12.53 6.56 4.89
N ASN A 76 -11.20 6.60 4.96
CA ASN A 76 -10.45 6.97 6.17
C ASN A 76 -10.95 6.24 7.44
N ASN A 77 -11.15 4.92 7.36
CA ASN A 77 -11.69 4.09 8.45
C ASN A 77 -13.08 4.54 8.97
N GLN A 78 -13.92 5.20 8.18
CA GLN A 78 -15.30 5.48 8.61
C GLN A 78 -16.12 4.19 8.74
N TYR A 79 -15.86 3.21 7.87
CA TYR A 79 -16.55 1.93 7.80
C TYR A 79 -15.54 0.79 7.70
N GLU A 80 -15.94 -0.43 8.06
CA GLU A 80 -15.10 -1.63 8.06
C GLU A 80 -15.49 -2.65 6.97
N GLN A 81 -16.32 -2.24 6.02
CA GLN A 81 -16.79 -3.09 4.93
C GLN A 81 -17.22 -2.24 3.73
N VAL A 82 -17.08 -2.82 2.53
CA VAL A 82 -17.69 -2.32 1.30
C VAL A 82 -18.66 -3.35 0.72
N ASP A 83 -19.51 -2.94 -0.20
CA ASP A 83 -20.38 -3.86 -0.93
C ASP A 83 -19.55 -4.96 -1.61
N ASP A 84 -20.06 -6.19 -1.65
CA ASP A 84 -19.33 -7.35 -2.19
C ASP A 84 -18.88 -7.11 -3.65
N GLU A 85 -19.69 -6.42 -4.46
CA GLU A 85 -19.33 -6.05 -5.84
C GLU A 85 -18.10 -5.13 -5.90
N LYS A 86 -17.97 -4.20 -4.94
CA LYS A 86 -16.82 -3.29 -4.83
C LYS A 86 -15.57 -4.01 -4.32
N ALA A 87 -15.72 -4.95 -3.38
CA ALA A 87 -14.61 -5.78 -2.91
C ALA A 87 -14.08 -6.70 -4.02
N GLU A 88 -15.00 -7.36 -4.73
CA GLU A 88 -14.65 -8.25 -5.84
C GLU A 88 -13.94 -7.50 -6.97
N ALA A 89 -14.34 -6.24 -7.24
CA ALA A 89 -13.73 -5.42 -8.28
C ALA A 89 -12.22 -5.16 -8.08
N ILE A 90 -11.74 -5.19 -6.84
CA ILE A 90 -10.33 -4.95 -6.48
C ILE A 90 -9.66 -6.20 -5.86
N SER A 91 -10.30 -7.37 -5.98
CA SER A 91 -9.86 -8.61 -5.35
C SER A 91 -8.63 -9.21 -6.04
N GLY A 92 -7.84 -10.00 -5.29
CA GLY A 92 -6.72 -10.75 -5.87
C GLY A 92 -7.16 -11.74 -6.95
N GLU A 93 -8.35 -12.32 -6.80
CA GLU A 93 -8.96 -13.25 -7.74
C GLU A 93 -9.23 -12.60 -9.10
N ARG A 94 -9.81 -11.39 -9.10
CA ARG A 94 -10.01 -10.62 -10.33
C ARG A 94 -8.69 -10.14 -10.93
N LEU A 95 -7.78 -9.66 -10.10
CA LEU A 95 -6.45 -9.22 -10.55
C LEU A 95 -5.70 -10.34 -11.27
N GLU A 96 -5.71 -11.55 -10.70
CA GLU A 96 -5.11 -12.74 -11.31
C GLU A 96 -5.77 -13.11 -12.65
N ALA A 97 -7.10 -13.04 -12.73
CA ALA A 97 -7.83 -13.43 -13.93
C ALA A 97 -7.67 -12.46 -15.11
N GLU A 98 -7.55 -11.16 -14.83
CA GLU A 98 -7.65 -10.11 -15.86
C GLU A 98 -6.31 -9.43 -16.18
N TYR A 99 -5.40 -9.31 -15.21
CA TYR A 99 -4.25 -8.41 -15.34
C TYR A 99 -2.88 -9.09 -15.17
N VAL A 100 -2.81 -10.22 -14.47
CA VAL A 100 -1.53 -10.90 -14.20
C VAL A 100 -0.94 -11.51 -15.48
N THR A 101 0.35 -11.23 -15.69
CA THR A 101 1.12 -11.67 -16.85
C THR A 101 2.14 -12.74 -16.50
N GLU A 102 2.73 -12.68 -15.31
CA GLU A 102 3.71 -13.64 -14.82
C GLU A 102 3.80 -13.69 -13.28
N ASP A 103 4.15 -14.87 -12.77
CA ASP A 103 4.56 -15.04 -11.37
C ASP A 103 6.04 -14.65 -11.18
N THR A 104 6.34 -14.04 -10.05
CA THR A 104 7.70 -13.67 -9.63
C THR A 104 7.97 -14.08 -8.18
N THR A 105 9.24 -14.06 -7.78
CA THR A 105 9.62 -14.47 -6.43
C THR A 105 10.83 -13.71 -5.91
N CYS A 106 10.89 -13.55 -4.59
CA CYS A 106 12.09 -13.08 -3.92
C CYS A 106 13.19 -14.16 -3.97
N ALA A 107 14.44 -13.73 -3.75
CA ALA A 107 15.59 -14.62 -3.75
C ALA A 107 15.38 -15.83 -2.81
N ASN A 108 15.53 -17.04 -3.37
CA ASN A 108 15.39 -18.33 -2.68
C ASN A 108 14.03 -18.58 -2.00
N CYS A 109 13.00 -17.80 -2.30
CA CYS A 109 11.69 -17.96 -1.69
C CYS A 109 10.84 -18.99 -2.43
N ALA A 110 10.37 -20.02 -1.71
CA ALA A 110 9.49 -21.06 -2.25
C ALA A 110 8.02 -20.62 -2.35
N VAL A 111 7.63 -19.55 -1.64
CA VAL A 111 6.24 -19.06 -1.58
C VAL A 111 5.82 -18.35 -2.87
N ARG A 112 6.74 -17.69 -3.59
CA ARG A 112 6.46 -17.08 -4.92
C ARG A 112 5.18 -16.22 -4.97
N CYS A 113 4.91 -15.42 -3.94
CA CYS A 113 3.68 -14.62 -3.87
C CYS A 113 3.67 -13.38 -4.78
N GLY A 114 4.81 -13.06 -5.41
CA GLY A 114 4.90 -11.87 -6.25
C GLY A 114 4.31 -12.14 -7.63
N LYS A 115 3.71 -11.13 -8.23
CA LYS A 115 3.17 -11.20 -9.59
C LYS A 115 3.45 -9.90 -10.33
N HIS A 116 3.60 -9.98 -11.64
CA HIS A 116 3.55 -8.82 -12.51
C HIS A 116 2.21 -8.74 -13.23
N VAL A 117 1.78 -7.52 -13.49
CA VAL A 117 0.51 -7.17 -14.13
C VAL A 117 0.75 -6.23 -15.30
N SER A 118 -0.21 -6.18 -16.22
CA SER A 118 -0.25 -5.18 -17.30
C SER A 118 -1.65 -4.58 -17.44
N VAL A 119 -1.71 -3.29 -17.76
CA VAL A 119 -2.95 -2.52 -17.98
C VAL A 119 -2.76 -1.71 -19.27
N GLN A 120 -3.41 -2.15 -20.35
CA GLN A 120 -3.16 -1.58 -21.68
C GLN A 120 -3.72 -0.16 -21.84
N SER A 121 -4.88 0.13 -21.24
CA SER A 121 -5.53 1.44 -21.17
C SER A 121 -4.60 2.51 -20.60
N GLU A 122 -3.86 2.16 -19.56
CA GLU A 122 -2.91 3.04 -18.86
C GLU A 122 -1.47 2.94 -19.39
N GLY A 123 -1.24 2.13 -20.44
CA GLY A 123 0.10 1.92 -21.00
C GLY A 123 1.08 1.19 -20.06
N ILE A 124 0.58 0.56 -19.00
CA ILE A 124 1.36 -0.22 -18.04
C ILE A 124 1.63 -1.58 -18.66
N THR A 125 2.90 -1.87 -18.95
CA THR A 125 3.32 -3.12 -19.60
C THR A 125 3.95 -4.11 -18.63
N ASP A 126 4.49 -3.60 -17.52
CA ASP A 126 5.13 -4.37 -16.47
C ASP A 126 5.08 -3.55 -15.17
N ALA A 127 4.23 -3.96 -14.25
CA ALA A 127 4.14 -3.43 -12.90
C ALA A 127 3.95 -4.58 -11.92
N LYS A 128 4.37 -4.40 -10.67
CA LYS A 128 4.08 -5.37 -9.62
C LYS A 128 2.59 -5.33 -9.29
N ILE A 129 1.97 -6.48 -9.04
CA ILE A 129 0.62 -6.55 -8.49
C ILE A 129 0.53 -5.72 -7.18
N PRO A 130 -0.53 -4.91 -6.99
CA PRO A 130 -0.74 -4.21 -5.73
C PRO A 130 -0.92 -5.20 -4.58
N GLU A 131 -0.08 -5.10 -3.54
CA GLU A 131 -0.24 -5.87 -2.31
C GLU A 131 -1.53 -5.44 -1.58
N PHE A 132 -2.09 -6.28 -0.71
CA PHE A 132 -3.33 -6.00 0.02
C PHE A 132 -3.32 -4.63 0.75
N GLU A 133 -2.19 -4.29 1.37
CA GLU A 133 -1.99 -3.01 2.04
C GLU A 133 -2.04 -1.80 1.09
N THR A 134 -1.53 -1.97 -0.13
CA THR A 134 -1.65 -0.93 -1.17
C THR A 134 -3.10 -0.80 -1.61
N ILE A 135 -3.79 -1.91 -1.86
CA ILE A 135 -5.22 -1.94 -2.24
C ILE A 135 -6.05 -1.19 -1.18
N PHE A 136 -5.85 -1.53 0.10
CA PHE A 136 -6.47 -0.80 1.21
C PHE A 136 -6.21 0.71 1.12
N ALA A 137 -4.95 1.11 0.98
CA ALA A 137 -4.57 2.52 1.09
C ALA A 137 -5.00 3.38 -0.12
N VAL A 138 -4.89 2.86 -1.35
CA VAL A 138 -5.13 3.64 -2.57
C VAL A 138 -6.51 3.39 -3.19
N SER A 139 -7.24 2.38 -2.72
CA SER A 139 -8.59 2.07 -3.18
C SER A 139 -9.63 2.21 -2.05
N THR A 140 -9.70 1.30 -1.08
CA THR A 140 -10.84 1.30 -0.13
C THR A 140 -10.86 2.52 0.77
N MET A 141 -9.69 2.97 1.24
CA MET A 141 -9.55 4.21 2.02
C MET A 141 -9.95 5.45 1.23
N GLN A 142 -9.93 5.36 -0.10
CA GLN A 142 -10.26 6.42 -1.04
C GLN A 142 -11.72 6.39 -1.52
N ASP A 143 -12.50 5.33 -1.25
CA ASP A 143 -13.78 5.04 -1.95
C ASP A 143 -13.63 4.93 -3.47
N ALA A 144 -12.49 4.42 -3.93
CA ALA A 144 -12.19 4.20 -5.35
C ALA A 144 -12.05 2.70 -5.59
N HIS A 145 -12.79 2.14 -6.56
CA HIS A 145 -12.86 0.68 -6.76
C HIS A 145 -12.58 0.26 -8.20
N ASP A 146 -11.94 1.14 -8.98
CA ASP A 146 -11.47 0.81 -10.32
C ASP A 146 -10.12 0.07 -10.24
N PRO A 147 -10.03 -1.18 -10.74
CA PRO A 147 -8.80 -1.96 -10.64
C PRO A 147 -7.64 -1.38 -11.46
N GLU A 148 -7.91 -0.71 -12.58
CA GLU A 148 -6.88 -0.15 -13.46
C GLU A 148 -6.22 1.07 -12.82
N ALA A 149 -7.03 1.99 -12.30
CA ALA A 149 -6.55 3.15 -11.53
C ALA A 149 -5.83 2.73 -10.25
N MET A 150 -6.26 1.65 -9.60
CA MET A 150 -5.58 1.08 -8.42
C MET A 150 -4.20 0.51 -8.78
N ILE A 151 -4.09 -0.22 -9.90
CA ILE A 151 -2.80 -0.72 -10.40
C ILE A 151 -1.89 0.45 -10.79
N GLU A 152 -2.42 1.47 -11.46
CA GLU A 152 -1.69 2.68 -11.81
C GLU A 152 -1.15 3.39 -10.56
N ALA A 153 -1.99 3.58 -9.53
CA ALA A 153 -1.56 4.18 -8.27
C ALA A 153 -0.41 3.41 -7.61
N ASN A 154 -0.45 2.08 -7.64
CA ASN A 154 0.65 1.25 -7.15
C ASN A 154 1.94 1.45 -7.96
N ASP A 155 1.87 1.39 -9.30
CA ASP A 155 3.03 1.56 -10.19
C ASP A 155 3.66 2.97 -10.03
N VAL A 156 2.82 4.01 -9.95
CA VAL A 156 3.27 5.39 -9.71
C VAL A 156 3.99 5.51 -8.36
N CYS A 157 3.46 4.90 -7.29
CA CYS A 157 4.12 4.89 -5.99
C CYS A 157 5.48 4.18 -6.04
N ASP A 158 5.57 3.01 -6.69
CA ASP A 158 6.81 2.26 -6.83
C ASP A 158 7.86 3.06 -7.62
N ARG A 159 7.46 3.70 -8.73
CA ARG A 159 8.35 4.54 -9.56
C ARG A 159 8.83 5.79 -8.85
N LEU A 160 7.97 6.42 -8.05
CA LEU A 160 8.30 7.61 -7.28
C LEU A 160 9.00 7.30 -5.94
N GLY A 161 9.02 6.03 -5.52
CA GLY A 161 9.63 5.59 -4.27
C GLY A 161 8.83 6.00 -3.03
N MET A 162 7.50 5.89 -3.10
CA MET A 162 6.56 6.31 -2.06
C MET A 162 6.00 5.12 -1.28
N ASP A 163 5.74 5.33 0.01
CA ASP A 163 4.99 4.37 0.84
C ASP A 163 3.51 4.48 0.52
N THR A 164 2.93 3.46 -0.12
CA THR A 164 1.52 3.43 -0.52
C THR A 164 0.57 3.60 0.67
N ILE A 165 0.90 2.99 1.82
CA ILE A 165 0.09 3.09 3.04
C ILE A 165 0.07 4.54 3.53
N SER A 166 1.24 5.12 3.81
CA SER A 166 1.31 6.46 4.39
C SER A 166 0.80 7.53 3.43
N LEU A 167 1.03 7.36 2.13
CA LEU A 167 0.43 8.21 1.09
C LEU A 167 -1.10 8.13 1.13
N GLY A 168 -1.65 6.92 0.96
CA GLY A 168 -3.09 6.71 0.85
C GLY A 168 -3.84 7.15 2.10
N VAL A 169 -3.36 6.77 3.28
CA VAL A 169 -3.98 7.17 4.56
C VAL A 169 -3.87 8.69 4.80
N THR A 170 -2.76 9.33 4.40
CA THR A 170 -2.66 10.80 4.46
C THR A 170 -3.66 11.49 3.54
N VAL A 171 -3.85 10.98 2.33
CA VAL A 171 -4.84 11.51 1.38
C VAL A 171 -6.26 11.27 1.90
N ALA A 172 -6.57 10.08 2.40
CA ALA A 172 -7.89 9.75 2.95
C ALA A 172 -8.26 10.67 4.12
N PHE A 173 -7.30 10.93 5.02
CA PHE A 173 -7.45 11.89 6.10
C PHE A 173 -7.73 13.31 5.59
N ALA A 174 -7.00 13.76 4.58
CA ALA A 174 -7.23 15.08 3.98
C ALA A 174 -8.61 15.20 3.30
N ARG A 175 -9.08 14.13 2.65
CA ARG A 175 -10.42 14.03 2.05
C ARG A 175 -11.52 14.10 3.11
N GLU A 176 -11.36 13.41 4.24
CA GLU A 176 -12.30 13.52 5.34
C GLU A 176 -12.30 14.93 5.97
N CYS A 177 -11.13 15.56 6.11
CA CYS A 177 -11.06 16.95 6.56
C CYS A 177 -11.76 17.90 5.58
N HIS A 178 -11.64 17.66 4.27
CA HIS A 178 -12.35 18.42 3.24
C HIS A 178 -13.87 18.27 3.38
N GLU A 179 -14.37 17.04 3.41
CA GLU A 179 -15.81 16.71 3.55
C GLU A 179 -16.42 17.31 4.82
N ARG A 180 -15.64 17.41 5.90
CA ARG A 180 -16.07 17.98 7.18
C ARG A 180 -15.87 19.49 7.30
N GLY A 181 -15.30 20.16 6.29
CA GLY A 181 -15.02 21.59 6.33
C GLY A 181 -13.97 21.99 7.37
N LEU A 182 -13.00 21.11 7.63
CA LEU A 182 -11.91 21.30 8.61
C LEU A 182 -10.62 21.85 7.97
N LEU A 183 -10.63 22.08 6.66
CA LEU A 183 -9.52 22.68 5.94
C LEU A 183 -9.57 24.21 6.06
N ASP A 184 -8.42 24.83 6.29
CA ASP A 184 -8.30 26.29 6.33
C ASP A 184 -8.43 26.88 4.92
N ASP A 185 -8.80 28.16 4.79
CA ASP A 185 -8.92 28.86 3.50
C ASP A 185 -7.61 28.84 2.67
N GLU A 186 -6.46 28.65 3.32
CA GLU A 186 -5.15 28.54 2.68
C GLU A 186 -4.86 27.12 2.11
N VAL A 187 -5.63 26.12 2.54
CA VAL A 187 -5.64 24.80 1.90
C VAL A 187 -6.57 24.94 0.69
N ASP A 188 -6.04 24.80 -0.52
CA ASP A 188 -6.88 24.75 -1.72
C ASP A 188 -7.77 23.49 -1.66
N ALA A 189 -8.99 23.68 -1.17
CA ALA A 189 -10.04 22.68 -1.05
C ALA A 189 -10.63 22.42 -2.45
N THR A 190 -9.89 21.65 -3.24
CA THR A 190 -10.24 21.31 -4.64
C THR A 190 -11.01 20.00 -4.74
N ALA A 191 -11.62 19.77 -5.90
CA ALA A 191 -12.22 18.49 -6.27
C ALA A 191 -11.24 17.30 -6.16
N ALA A 192 -9.92 17.54 -6.14
CA ALA A 192 -8.94 16.47 -5.89
C ALA A 192 -9.04 15.87 -4.47
N LEU A 193 -9.61 16.59 -3.50
CA LEU A 193 -9.84 16.13 -2.13
C LEU A 193 -11.26 15.60 -1.90
N GLU A 194 -12.06 15.39 -2.94
CA GLU A 194 -13.27 14.58 -2.83
C GLU A 194 -12.88 13.08 -2.74
N PHE A 195 -13.67 12.28 -2.03
CA PHE A 195 -13.53 10.82 -2.08
C PHE A 195 -13.89 10.29 -3.48
N GLY A 196 -13.26 9.19 -3.89
CA GLY A 196 -13.31 8.62 -5.23
C GLY A 196 -11.93 8.60 -5.90
N ASP A 197 -11.92 8.71 -7.22
CA ASP A 197 -10.68 8.61 -8.00
C ASP A 197 -9.73 9.81 -7.80
N GLY A 198 -8.56 9.78 -8.43
CA GLY A 198 -7.60 10.90 -8.41
C GLY A 198 -6.44 10.76 -7.42
N VAL A 199 -6.29 9.60 -6.76
CA VAL A 199 -5.12 9.33 -5.89
C VAL A 199 -3.80 9.37 -6.67
N VAL A 200 -3.82 9.02 -7.97
CA VAL A 200 -2.65 9.08 -8.86
C VAL A 200 -2.14 10.52 -9.01
N ASP A 201 -3.01 11.47 -9.37
CA ASP A 201 -2.66 12.90 -9.48
C ASP A 201 -2.09 13.43 -8.16
N LEU A 202 -2.72 13.06 -7.03
CA LEU A 202 -2.23 13.46 -5.72
C LEU A 202 -0.85 12.85 -5.40
N ALA A 203 -0.61 11.58 -5.72
CA ALA A 203 0.70 10.95 -5.55
C ALA A 203 1.78 11.71 -6.32
N GLU A 204 1.50 12.03 -7.57
CA GLU A 204 2.38 12.79 -8.45
C GLU A 204 2.70 14.20 -7.93
N ARG A 205 1.69 14.92 -7.45
CA ARG A 205 1.82 16.26 -6.88
C ARG A 205 2.55 16.23 -5.54
N ILE A 206 2.31 15.22 -4.71
CA ILE A 206 3.01 15.02 -3.43
C ILE A 206 4.50 14.77 -3.68
N ALA A 207 4.83 13.88 -4.60
CA ALA A 207 6.23 13.59 -4.93
C ALA A 207 6.99 14.81 -5.43
N ARG A 208 6.31 15.71 -6.15
CA ARG A 208 6.88 16.95 -6.71
C ARG A 208 6.71 18.18 -5.81
N ARG A 209 6.03 18.06 -4.68
CA ARG A 209 5.66 19.17 -3.78
C ARG A 209 4.88 20.28 -4.50
N GLU A 210 3.88 19.90 -5.26
CA GLU A 210 3.08 20.81 -6.10
C GLU A 210 1.69 21.08 -5.50
N GLY A 211 1.36 22.35 -5.26
CA GLY A 211 0.07 22.75 -4.70
C GLY A 211 -0.19 22.10 -3.35
N ILE A 212 -1.33 21.41 -3.20
CA ILE A 212 -1.67 20.67 -1.98
C ILE A 212 -0.63 19.58 -1.64
N GLY A 213 0.10 19.08 -2.64
CA GLY A 213 1.14 18.08 -2.45
C GLY A 213 2.26 18.52 -1.49
N ASP A 214 2.61 19.81 -1.45
CA ASP A 214 3.65 20.31 -0.53
C ASP A 214 3.22 20.25 0.95
N ARG A 215 1.91 20.25 1.23
CA ARG A 215 1.40 20.06 2.59
C ARG A 215 1.27 18.58 2.94
N LEU A 216 0.78 17.77 2.00
CA LEU A 216 0.52 16.34 2.23
C LEU A 216 1.80 15.50 2.28
N VAL A 217 2.88 15.93 1.64
CA VAL A 217 4.20 15.24 1.70
C VAL A 217 4.77 15.11 3.11
N GLU A 218 4.32 15.95 4.06
CA GLU A 218 4.77 15.94 5.44
C GLU A 218 4.11 14.82 6.29
N GLY A 219 3.14 14.10 5.71
CA GLY A 219 2.36 13.03 6.35
C GLY A 219 1.18 13.55 7.16
N SER A 220 0.25 12.64 7.48
CA SER A 220 -1.04 12.96 8.10
C SER A 220 -0.90 13.71 9.43
N PHE A 221 0.09 13.36 10.26
CA PHE A 221 0.34 13.99 11.55
C PHE A 221 0.74 15.46 11.44
N ARG A 222 1.68 15.78 10.56
CA ARG A 222 2.13 17.17 10.37
C ARG A 222 1.07 17.98 9.63
N PHE A 223 0.37 17.34 8.69
CA PHE A 223 -0.77 17.96 8.04
C PHE A 223 -1.86 18.34 9.07
N ALA A 224 -2.30 17.42 9.92
CA ALA A 224 -3.27 17.69 11.01
C ALA A 224 -2.80 18.83 11.93
N ALA A 225 -1.54 18.77 12.38
CA ALA A 225 -0.97 19.81 13.25
C ALA A 225 -0.95 21.20 12.59
N SER A 226 -0.82 21.25 11.27
CA SER A 226 -0.82 22.50 10.48
C SER A 226 -2.20 23.14 10.34
N LEU A 227 -3.30 22.38 10.50
CA LEU A 227 -4.66 22.90 10.37
C LEU A 227 -5.05 23.77 11.57
N ALA A 228 -5.84 24.82 11.33
CA ALA A 228 -6.40 25.62 12.43
C ALA A 228 -7.47 24.85 13.20
N ALA A 229 -8.26 24.03 12.49
CA ALA A 229 -9.29 23.16 13.09
C ALA A 229 -8.66 21.97 13.83
N LYS A 230 -8.35 22.15 15.12
CA LYS A 230 -7.76 21.09 15.97
C LYS A 230 -8.64 19.85 16.14
N GLU A 231 -9.93 19.95 15.84
CA GLU A 231 -10.82 18.78 15.76
C GLU A 231 -10.39 17.77 14.69
N ALA A 232 -9.63 18.19 13.67
CA ALA A 232 -9.08 17.29 12.65
C ALA A 232 -8.28 16.13 13.26
N GLU A 233 -7.63 16.32 14.41
CA GLU A 233 -6.89 15.25 15.10
C GLU A 233 -7.76 14.04 15.47
N ASN A 234 -9.09 14.18 15.56
CA ASN A 234 -10.00 13.06 15.84
C ASN A 234 -10.13 12.08 14.67
N TYR A 235 -9.79 12.50 13.46
CA TYR A 235 -9.89 11.69 12.23
C TYR A 235 -8.52 11.20 11.75
N LEU A 236 -7.47 11.49 12.51
CA LEU A 236 -6.11 11.04 12.25
C LEU A 236 -5.93 9.59 12.72
N HIS A 237 -5.59 8.70 11.79
CA HIS A 237 -5.42 7.27 12.08
C HIS A 237 -3.95 6.85 11.98
N GLY A 238 -3.26 6.88 13.11
CA GLY A 238 -1.87 6.46 13.21
C GLY A 238 -1.33 6.49 14.64
N VAL A 239 -0.07 6.07 14.81
CA VAL A 239 0.64 6.12 16.09
C VAL A 239 2.09 6.54 15.90
N LYS A 240 2.60 7.41 16.79
CA LYS A 240 4.00 7.87 16.79
C LYS A 240 4.48 8.45 15.45
N GLY A 241 3.60 9.15 14.72
CA GLY A 241 3.94 9.77 13.45
C GLY A 241 3.93 8.82 12.25
N LEU A 242 3.29 7.65 12.38
CA LEU A 242 3.15 6.66 11.32
C LEU A 242 1.68 6.24 11.18
N GLU A 243 1.18 6.27 9.95
CA GLU A 243 -0.19 5.91 9.57
C GLU A 243 -0.48 4.43 9.86
N PHE A 244 -1.74 4.10 10.17
CA PHE A 244 -2.16 2.71 10.33
C PHE A 244 -2.14 1.94 9.00
N ALA A 245 -1.90 0.64 9.11
CA ALA A 245 -2.00 -0.33 8.01
C ALA A 245 -3.44 -0.90 7.94
N ALA A 246 -3.70 -1.84 7.03
CA ALA A 246 -5.00 -2.41 6.67
C ALA A 246 -5.60 -3.33 7.74
N HIS A 247 -5.80 -2.81 8.94
CA HIS A 247 -6.31 -3.55 10.08
C HIS A 247 -7.25 -2.67 10.91
N SER A 248 -8.54 -2.99 10.88
CA SER A 248 -9.52 -2.32 11.72
C SER A 248 -9.28 -2.65 13.20
N PRO A 249 -8.89 -1.68 14.05
CA PRO A 249 -8.69 -1.93 15.48
C PRO A 249 -10.02 -2.21 16.19
N ARG A 250 -11.15 -1.79 15.60
CA ARG A 250 -12.50 -2.04 16.11
C ARG A 250 -12.87 -3.52 15.98
N ALA A 251 -12.53 -4.14 14.85
CA ALA A 251 -12.84 -5.53 14.57
C ALA A 251 -11.72 -6.50 15.05
N LEU A 252 -10.48 -6.02 15.15
CA LEU A 252 -9.31 -6.79 15.60
C LEU A 252 -8.76 -6.24 16.91
N LYS A 253 -9.44 -6.52 18.03
CA LYS A 253 -9.06 -6.03 19.39
C LYS A 253 -7.65 -6.43 19.86
N GLY A 254 -7.03 -7.45 19.25
CA GLY A 254 -5.64 -7.82 19.52
C GLY A 254 -4.61 -6.91 18.83
N MET A 255 -5.06 -6.07 17.90
CA MET A 255 -4.25 -5.13 17.12
C MET A 255 -4.59 -3.66 17.43
N SER A 256 -5.47 -3.41 18.40
CA SER A 256 -5.86 -2.07 18.89
C SER A 256 -4.88 -1.49 19.90
#